data_AF-A0A7J4DN96-F1
#
_entry.id   AF-A0A7J4DN96-F1
#
_cell.length_a   1.000
_cell.length_b   1.000
_cell.length_c   1.000
_cell.angle_alpha   90.00
_cell.angle_beta   90.00
_cell.angle_gamma   90.00
#
_symmetry.space_group_name_H-M   'P 1'
#
loop_
_entity.id
_entity.type
_entity.pdbx_description
1 polymer ?
#
loop_
_entity_poly.entity_id
_entity_poly.type
_entity_poly.pdbx_seq_one_letter_code
_entity_poly.pdbx_strand_id
1 'polypeptide(L)'
;DTINMTLFPECVLARESQICYLAIATITDYDAWAETAVSHHEVLKTLEKNVEKTNSIIQNIIPEINKNRDCLCANALDEAI
;
A
#
# COMPACT_ATOMS: atom_id res chain seq x y z
N ASP A 1 12.51 -1.42 5.71
CA ASP A 1 11.90 -1.81 4.42
C ASP A 1 10.95 -2.96 4.63
N THR A 2 10.18 -3.34 3.61
CA THR A 2 9.14 -4.39 3.68
C THR A 2 9.08 -5.17 2.38
N ILE A 3 8.76 -6.47 2.43
CA ILE A 3 8.51 -7.32 1.27
C ILE A 3 7.01 -7.58 1.12
N ASN A 4 6.52 -7.64 -0.12
CA ASN A 4 5.16 -8.07 -0.46
C ASN A 4 5.13 -8.63 -1.90
N MET A 5 4.00 -9.20 -2.32
CA MET A 5 3.83 -9.83 -3.63
C MET A 5 2.77 -9.15 -4.52
N THR A 6 2.26 -7.98 -4.13
CA THR A 6 1.11 -7.32 -4.79
C THR A 6 1.41 -5.93 -5.33
N LEU A 7 2.41 -5.22 -4.80
CA LEU A 7 2.70 -3.83 -5.17
C LEU A 7 3.08 -3.68 -6.66
N PHE A 8 3.79 -4.65 -7.23
CA PHE A 8 4.10 -4.73 -8.65
C PHE A 8 3.25 -5.85 -9.29
N PRO A 9 2.58 -5.62 -10.44
CA PRO A 9 2.63 -4.42 -11.28
C PRO A 9 1.61 -3.31 -10.93
N GLU A 10 0.84 -3.46 -9.85
CA GLU A 10 -0.29 -2.56 -9.51
C GLU A 10 0.10 -1.06 -9.49
N CYS A 11 1.23 -0.72 -8.87
CA CYS A 11 1.71 0.66 -8.79
C CYS A 11 2.12 1.27 -10.14
N VAL A 12 2.54 0.43 -11.10
CA VAL A 12 2.91 0.84 -12.46
C VAL A 12 1.65 1.11 -13.27
N LEU A 13 0.69 0.18 -13.25
CA LEU A 13 -0.60 0.32 -13.93
C LEU A 13 -1.38 1.54 -13.42
N ALA A 14 -1.33 1.81 -12.12
CA ALA A 14 -1.94 3.01 -11.53
C ALA A 14 -1.23 4.31 -11.98
N ARG A 15 0.10 4.28 -12.17
CA ARG A 15 0.87 5.43 -12.70
C ARG A 15 0.55 5.69 -14.17
N GLU A 16 0.53 4.64 -14.99
CA GLU A 16 0.13 4.70 -16.42
C GLU A 16 -1.31 5.21 -16.57
N SER A 17 -2.20 4.85 -15.64
CA SER A 17 -3.59 5.35 -15.57
C SER A 17 -3.73 6.76 -14.98
N GLN A 18 -2.61 7.47 -14.73
CA GLN A 18 -2.57 8.81 -14.11
C GLN A 18 -3.32 8.89 -12.75
N ILE A 19 -3.23 7.87 -11.90
CA ILE A 19 -3.83 7.83 -10.54
C ILE A 19 -2.75 8.18 -9.49
N CYS A 20 -3.01 9.08 -8.52
CA CYS A 20 -2.06 9.36 -7.43
C CYS A 20 -2.04 8.21 -6.38
N TYR A 21 -1.43 7.07 -6.73
CA TYR A 21 -1.43 5.82 -5.93
C TYR A 21 -0.62 5.90 -4.61
N LEU A 22 -1.13 5.28 -3.54
CA LEU A 22 -0.48 5.15 -2.23
C LEU A 22 -0.72 3.74 -1.66
N ALA A 23 0.35 3.05 -1.28
CA ALA A 23 0.27 1.76 -0.59
C ALA A 23 0.42 1.91 0.92
N ILE A 24 -0.49 1.32 1.70
CA ILE A 24 -0.39 1.21 3.17
C ILE A 24 0.04 -0.22 3.49
N ALA A 25 1.33 -0.43 3.77
CA ALA A 25 1.86 -1.71 4.20
C ALA A 25 1.72 -1.86 5.73
N THR A 26 1.18 -2.99 6.20
CA THR A 26 1.18 -3.36 7.62
C THR A 26 2.10 -4.55 7.83
N ILE A 27 2.86 -4.54 8.93
CA ILE A 27 3.81 -5.61 9.25
C ILE A 27 3.03 -6.78 9.85
N THR A 28 3.05 -7.93 9.16
CA THR A 28 2.40 -9.18 9.58
C THR A 28 3.34 -10.13 10.31
N ASP A 29 4.61 -10.12 9.90
CA ASP A 29 5.70 -11.02 10.31
C ASP A 29 7.06 -10.38 9.94
N TYR A 30 8.16 -11.08 10.24
CA TYR A 30 9.53 -10.62 9.95
C TYR A 30 10.24 -11.48 8.88
N ASP A 31 9.48 -12.18 8.04
CA ASP A 31 10.01 -13.13 7.04
C ASP A 31 10.93 -14.19 7.68
N ALA A 32 11.79 -14.84 6.89
CA ALA A 32 12.78 -15.82 7.34
C ALA A 32 13.88 -15.28 8.29
N TRP A 33 13.79 -14.01 8.73
CA TRP A 33 14.67 -13.43 9.75
C TRP A 33 14.19 -13.71 11.18
N ALA A 34 12.95 -14.16 11.35
CA ALA A 34 12.45 -14.67 12.63
C ALA A 34 12.99 -16.08 12.93
N GLU A 35 13.12 -16.43 14.21
CA GLU A 35 13.50 -17.80 14.64
C GLU A 35 12.46 -18.86 14.23
N THR A 36 11.23 -18.44 13.93
CA THR A 36 10.12 -19.28 13.48
C THR A 36 9.76 -18.95 12.03
N ALA A 37 9.68 -19.99 11.18
CA ALA A 37 9.30 -19.83 9.78
C ALA A 37 7.87 -19.29 9.61
N VAL A 38 7.67 -18.43 8.60
CA VAL A 38 6.38 -17.75 8.34
C VAL A 38 5.24 -18.75 8.13
N SER A 39 4.21 -18.64 8.96
CA SER A 39 2.97 -19.41 8.82
C SER A 39 1.82 -18.55 8.31
N HIS A 40 1.07 -19.04 7.32
CA HIS A 40 -0.12 -18.38 6.79
C HIS A 40 -1.15 -18.03 7.87
N HIS A 41 -1.25 -18.87 8.91
CA HIS A 41 -2.16 -18.64 10.04
C HIS A 41 -1.70 -17.48 10.94
N GLU A 42 -0.39 -17.25 11.06
CA GLU A 42 0.16 -16.14 11.84
C GLU A 42 -0.02 -14.81 11.10
N VAL A 43 0.21 -14.81 9.78
CA VAL A 43 -0.06 -13.67 8.90
C VAL A 43 -1.52 -13.22 9.02
N LEU A 44 -2.48 -14.14 8.88
CA LEU A 44 -3.91 -13.82 9.00
C LEU A 44 -4.26 -13.27 10.40
N LYS A 45 -3.76 -13.89 11.47
CA LYS A 45 -4.00 -13.46 12.86
C LYS A 45 -3.41 -12.09 13.17
N THR A 46 -2.28 -11.72 12.58
CA THR A 46 -1.70 -10.37 12.72
C THR A 46 -2.41 -9.37 11.82
N LEU A 47 -2.84 -9.77 10.61
CA LEU A 47 -3.63 -8.94 9.71
C LEU A 47 -4.95 -8.52 10.38
N GLU A 48 -5.73 -9.47 10.92
CA GLU A 48 -6.99 -9.19 11.63
C GLU A 48 -6.83 -8.13 12.74
N LYS A 49 -5.77 -8.22 13.55
CA LYS A 49 -5.45 -7.23 14.60
C LYS A 49 -5.06 -5.85 14.05
N ASN A 50 -4.60 -5.77 12.81
CA ASN A 50 -4.20 -4.54 12.15
C ASN A 50 -5.31 -3.95 11.26
N VAL A 51 -6.40 -4.69 10.97
CA VAL A 51 -7.54 -4.19 10.18
C VAL A 51 -8.14 -2.94 10.82
N GLU A 52 -8.40 -2.92 12.13
CA GLU A 52 -9.00 -1.76 12.82
C GLU A 52 -8.14 -0.49 12.68
N LYS A 53 -6.81 -0.64 12.85
CA LYS A 53 -5.85 0.47 12.67
C LYS A 53 -5.82 0.96 11.23
N THR A 54 -5.82 0.04 10.26
CA THR A 54 -5.81 0.36 8.83
C THR A 54 -7.08 1.10 8.43
N ASN A 55 -8.25 0.64 8.90
CA ASN A 55 -9.52 1.31 8.69
C ASN A 55 -9.55 2.73 9.30
N SER A 56 -9.01 2.91 10.51
CA SER A 56 -8.91 4.23 11.14
C SER A 56 -8.00 5.18 10.35
N ILE A 57 -6.85 4.69 9.86
CA ILE A 57 -5.95 5.48 9.00
C ILE A 57 -6.68 5.91 7.71
N ILE A 58 -7.38 5.00 7.04
CA ILE A 58 -8.14 5.28 5.81
C ILE A 58 -9.25 6.32 6.07
N GLN A 59 -10.01 6.17 7.17
CA GLN A 59 -11.07 7.11 7.55
C GLN A 59 -10.55 8.52 7.84
N ASN A 60 -9.35 8.64 8.41
CA ASN A 60 -8.73 9.94 8.69
C ASN A 60 -8.08 10.57 7.45
N ILE A 61 -7.49 9.78 6.55
CA ILE A 61 -6.83 10.29 5.34
C ILE A 61 -7.85 10.76 4.30
N ILE A 62 -8.94 10.03 4.05
CA ILE A 62 -9.89 10.35 2.96
C ILE A 62 -10.41 11.81 3.00
N PRO A 63 -10.81 12.39 4.14
CA PRO A 63 -11.22 13.79 4.23
C PRO A 63 -10.11 14.82 3.96
N GLU A 64 -8.84 14.46 4.17
CA GLU A 64 -7.68 15.33 3.98
C GLU A 64 -7.17 15.35 2.52
N ILE A 65 -7.63 14.43 1.67
CA ILE A 65 -7.24 14.36 0.25
C ILE A 65 -7.75 15.62 -0.49
N ASN A 66 -6.80 16.44 -0.94
CA ASN A 66 -7.10 17.61 -1.78
C ASN A 66 -7.76 17.17 -3.11
N LYS A 67 -8.85 17.85 -3.48
CA LYS A 67 -9.56 17.62 -4.75
C LYS A 67 -8.78 18.17 -5.96
N ASN A 68 -7.97 19.21 -5.74
CA ASN A 68 -7.08 19.75 -6.77
C ASN A 68 -5.81 18.89 -6.83
N ARG A 69 -5.49 18.39 -8.02
CA ARG A 69 -4.40 17.45 -8.24
C ARG A 69 -3.12 18.15 -8.68
N ASP A 70 -2.38 18.69 -7.71
CA ASP A 70 -1.03 19.22 -7.93
C ASP A 70 0.05 18.10 -7.84
N CYS A 71 -0.35 16.83 -8.03
CA CYS A 71 0.50 15.64 -7.91
C CYS A 71 1.21 15.34 -9.26
N LEU A 72 2.49 14.96 -9.25
CA LEU A 72 3.23 14.56 -10.47
C LEU A 72 2.53 13.43 -11.26
N CYS A 73 1.73 12.61 -10.59
CA CYS A 73 0.95 11.53 -11.21
C CYS A 73 -0.32 12.02 -11.94
N ALA A 74 -0.64 13.31 -11.94
CA ALA A 74 -1.69 13.87 -12.80
C ALA A 74 -1.24 13.90 -14.27
N ASN A 75 0.01 14.30 -14.51
CA ASN A 75 0.57 14.54 -15.85
C ASN A 75 1.62 13.48 -16.23
N ALA A 76 1.51 12.27 -15.67
CA ALA A 76 2.52 11.23 -15.79
C ALA A 76 2.76 10.72 -17.22
N LEU A 77 1.84 10.97 -18.15
CA LEU A 77 1.92 10.53 -19.54
C LEU A 77 2.48 11.61 -20.49
N ASP A 78 2.54 12.87 -20.06
CA ASP A 78 2.79 14.03 -20.94
C ASP A 78 4.18 13.98 -21.62
N GLU A 79 5.17 13.35 -20.97
CA GLU A 79 6.54 13.15 -21.46
C GLU A 79 6.95 11.65 -21.50
N ALA A 80 5.99 10.73 -21.48
CA ALA A 80 6.26 9.29 -21.34
C ALA A 80 6.55 8.52 -22.64
N ILE A 81 6.47 9.20 -23.81
CA ILE A 81 6.59 8.63 -25.16
C ILE A 81 7.48 9.51 -26.04
#